data_AF-A0A9C9NF25-F1
#
_entry.id   AF-A0A9C9NF25-F1
#
_cell.length_a   1.000
_cell.length_b   1.000
_cell.length_c   1.000
_cell.angle_alpha   90.00
_cell.angle_beta   90.00
_cell.angle_gamma   90.00
#
_symmetry.space_group_name_H-M   'P 1'
#
loop_
_entity.id
_entity.type
_entity.pdbx_description
1 polymer ?
#
loop_
_entity_poly.entity_id
_entity_poly.type
_entity_poly.pdbx_seq_one_letter_code
_entity_poly.pdbx_strand_id
1 'polypeptide(L)'
;MTAVLRFLFVIPFGFVAACMTAAFAMLWPFLTIPAGMGASDPIFLFHTVIAFLAQSAQIGSVILLPWALFMVASELFGLSSILLHLAAGLIGAGAILVTAYGDNLPNASVQTAIVVAALSFTLIYWIVAGRSAGRWRRGSGRTTPAAEPTIKG
;
A
#
# COMPACT_ATOMS: atom_id res chain seq x y z
N MET A 1 1.08 5.34 23.77
CA MET A 1 0.50 4.04 23.38
C MET A 1 0.01 3.99 21.93
N THR A 2 -0.59 5.07 21.41
CA THR A 2 -1.09 5.17 20.03
C THR A 2 -0.04 4.96 18.93
N ALA A 3 1.22 5.34 19.16
CA ALA A 3 2.29 5.11 18.18
C ALA A 3 2.64 3.62 18.03
N VAL A 4 2.82 2.90 19.14
CA VAL A 4 3.18 1.47 19.15
C VAL A 4 2.11 0.63 18.48
N LEU A 5 0.82 0.86 18.80
CA LEU A 5 -0.30 0.16 18.15
C LEU A 5 -0.35 0.43 16.63
N ARG A 6 0.05 1.63 16.18
CA ARG A 6 0.12 1.94 14.75
C ARG A 6 1.21 1.12 14.05
N PHE A 7 2.40 1.07 14.65
CA PHE A 7 3.51 0.28 14.09
C PHE A 7 3.23 -1.23 14.12
N LEU A 8 2.56 -1.73 15.16
CA LEU A 8 2.31 -3.16 15.31
C LEU A 8 1.12 -3.67 14.47
N PHE A 9 0.10 -2.84 14.26
CA PHE A 9 -1.13 -3.27 13.60
C PHE A 9 -1.43 -2.49 12.34
N VAL A 10 -1.56 -1.16 12.42
CA VAL A 10 -2.06 -0.35 11.29
C VAL A 10 -1.13 -0.40 10.08
N ILE A 11 0.19 -0.32 10.31
CA ILE A 11 1.17 -0.36 9.22
C ILE A 11 1.20 -1.75 8.54
N PRO A 12 1.33 -2.87 9.27
CA PRO A 12 1.24 -4.20 8.66
C PRO A 12 -0.09 -4.47 7.96
N PHE A 13 -1.23 -4.15 8.59
CA PHE A 13 -2.54 -4.35 7.94
C PHE A 13 -2.71 -3.45 6.71
N GLY A 14 -2.21 -2.21 6.76
CA GLY A 14 -2.22 -1.31 5.61
C GLY A 14 -1.37 -1.84 4.45
N PHE A 15 -0.21 -2.44 4.75
CA PHE A 15 0.62 -3.10 3.75
C PHE A 15 -0.07 -4.30 3.12
N VAL A 16 -0.65 -5.19 3.93
CA VAL A 16 -1.37 -6.39 3.44
C VAL A 16 -2.56 -5.98 2.58
N ALA A 17 -3.38 -5.03 3.06
CA ALA A 17 -4.52 -4.52 2.31
C ALA A 17 -4.09 -3.91 0.96
N ALA A 18 -3.00 -3.14 0.95
CA ALA A 18 -2.45 -2.58 -0.27
C ALA A 18 -1.96 -3.65 -1.26
N CYS A 19 -1.29 -4.70 -0.77
CA CYS A 19 -0.88 -5.85 -1.60
C CYS A 19 -2.08 -6.56 -2.23
N MET A 20 -3.13 -6.79 -1.44
CA MET A 20 -4.38 -7.41 -1.92
C MET A 20 -5.05 -6.56 -3.00
N THR A 21 -5.14 -5.25 -2.81
CA THR A 21 -5.72 -4.36 -3.83
C THR A 21 -4.87 -4.31 -5.10
N ALA A 22 -3.53 -4.31 -4.96
CA ALA A 22 -2.62 -4.35 -6.10
C ALA A 22 -2.79 -5.66 -6.90
N ALA A 23 -2.87 -6.80 -6.21
CA ALA A 23 -3.11 -8.10 -6.84
C ALA A 23 -4.46 -8.13 -7.55
N PHE A 24 -5.50 -7.54 -6.95
CA PHE A 24 -6.82 -7.43 -7.57
C PHE A 24 -6.74 -6.62 -8.86
N ALA A 25 -6.14 -5.41 -8.81
CA ALA A 25 -5.97 -4.56 -9.97
C ALA A 25 -5.15 -5.22 -11.09
N MET A 26 -4.19 -6.07 -10.72
CA MET A 26 -3.31 -6.75 -11.66
C MET A 26 -3.96 -7.98 -12.30
N LEU A 27 -4.78 -8.74 -11.55
CA LEU A 27 -5.38 -9.99 -12.04
C LEU A 27 -6.75 -9.80 -12.68
N TRP A 28 -7.58 -8.93 -12.10
CA TRP A 28 -9.00 -8.81 -12.45
C TRP A 28 -9.25 -8.57 -13.95
N PRO A 29 -8.50 -7.69 -14.65
CA PRO A 29 -8.70 -7.46 -16.09
C PRO A 29 -8.42 -8.67 -16.98
N PHE A 30 -7.64 -9.64 -16.48
CA PHE A 30 -7.20 -10.82 -17.24
C PHE A 30 -7.91 -12.10 -16.79
N LEU A 31 -8.84 -12.02 -15.84
CA LEU A 31 -9.60 -13.16 -15.37
C LEU A 31 -10.61 -13.59 -16.45
N THR A 32 -10.37 -14.74 -17.07
CA THR A 32 -11.26 -15.33 -18.06
C THR A 32 -11.92 -16.58 -17.49
N ILE A 33 -13.23 -16.70 -17.69
CA ILE A 33 -13.99 -17.89 -17.29
C ILE A 33 -13.79 -18.95 -18.38
N PRO A 34 -13.26 -20.15 -18.06
CA PRO A 34 -13.07 -21.22 -19.03
C PRO A 34 -14.38 -21.64 -19.70
N ALA A 35 -14.31 -22.03 -20.97
CA ALA A 35 -15.46 -22.55 -21.70
C ALA A 35 -16.02 -23.81 -21.01
N GLY A 36 -17.33 -23.84 -20.77
CA GLY A 36 -18.01 -24.95 -20.09
C GLY A 36 -18.09 -24.83 -18.56
N MET A 37 -17.55 -23.75 -17.99
CA MET A 37 -17.59 -23.48 -16.54
C MET A 37 -18.41 -22.22 -16.25
N GLY A 38 -19.20 -22.23 -15.18
CA GLY A 38 -19.95 -21.07 -14.72
C GLY A 38 -19.10 -20.16 -13.82
N ALA A 39 -19.44 -18.87 -13.74
CA ALA A 39 -18.80 -17.93 -12.81
C ALA A 39 -18.94 -18.36 -11.32
N SER A 40 -19.98 -19.14 -11.01
CA SER A 40 -20.26 -19.70 -9.70
C SER A 40 -19.73 -21.12 -9.50
N ASP A 41 -18.93 -21.64 -10.43
CA ASP A 41 -18.33 -22.97 -10.29
C ASP A 41 -17.36 -22.98 -9.09
N PRO A 42 -17.54 -23.88 -8.11
CA PRO A 42 -16.71 -23.90 -6.90
C PRO A 42 -15.22 -24.13 -7.17
N ILE A 43 -14.87 -24.91 -8.20
CA ILE A 43 -13.47 -25.21 -8.54
C ILE A 43 -12.82 -23.96 -9.16
N PHE A 44 -13.55 -23.26 -10.04
CA PHE A 44 -13.11 -21.97 -10.58
C PHE A 44 -12.83 -20.95 -9.48
N LEU A 45 -13.78 -20.79 -8.56
CA LEU A 45 -13.67 -19.85 -7.44
C LEU A 45 -12.50 -20.20 -6.54
N PHE A 46 -12.32 -21.49 -6.22
CA PHE A 46 -11.21 -21.97 -5.41
C PHE A 46 -9.85 -21.63 -6.06
N HIS A 47 -9.65 -21.97 -7.34
CA HIS A 47 -8.42 -21.64 -8.06
C HIS A 47 -8.20 -20.12 -8.15
N THR A 48 -9.26 -19.35 -8.39
CA THR A 48 -9.18 -17.87 -8.46
C THR A 48 -8.74 -17.27 -7.13
N VAL A 49 -9.28 -17.76 -6.01
CA VAL A 49 -8.88 -17.31 -4.66
C VAL A 49 -7.43 -17.67 -4.38
N ILE A 50 -7.00 -18.90 -4.71
CA ILE A 50 -5.60 -19.31 -4.51
C ILE A 50 -4.65 -18.46 -5.37
N ALA A 51 -4.98 -18.23 -6.65
CA ALA A 51 -4.19 -17.39 -7.54
C ALA A 51 -4.10 -15.94 -7.02
N PHE A 52 -5.21 -15.38 -6.54
CA PHE A 52 -5.25 -14.06 -5.95
C PHE A 52 -4.39 -13.93 -4.68
N LEU A 53 -4.46 -14.92 -3.79
CA LEU A 53 -3.64 -14.94 -2.57
C LEU A 53 -2.15 -15.11 -2.90
N ALA A 54 -1.82 -16.00 -3.84
CA ALA A 54 -0.46 -16.19 -4.33
C ALA A 54 0.11 -14.91 -4.94
N GLN A 55 -0.67 -14.22 -5.79
CA GLN A 55 -0.26 -12.94 -6.39
C GLN A 55 -0.09 -11.84 -5.33
N SER A 56 -0.97 -11.79 -4.33
CA SER A 56 -0.86 -10.84 -3.22
C SER A 56 0.43 -11.06 -2.43
N ALA A 57 0.76 -12.32 -2.13
CA ALA A 57 1.99 -12.69 -1.44
C ALA A 57 3.23 -12.39 -2.29
N GLN A 58 3.18 -12.67 -3.60
CA GLN A 58 4.26 -12.36 -4.53
C GLN A 58 4.54 -10.86 -4.58
N ILE A 59 3.51 -10.03 -4.77
CA ILE A 59 3.65 -8.57 -4.75
C ILE A 59 4.31 -8.14 -3.44
N GLY A 60 3.75 -8.58 -2.31
CA GLY A 60 4.28 -8.27 -0.98
C GLY A 60 5.75 -8.64 -0.83
N SER A 61 6.16 -9.83 -1.28
CA SER A 61 7.55 -10.29 -1.19
C SER A 61 8.53 -9.43 -1.99
N VAL A 62 8.12 -8.99 -3.19
CA VAL A 62 8.96 -8.19 -4.09
C VAL A 62 9.10 -6.75 -3.59
N ILE A 63 8.00 -6.16 -3.09
CA ILE A 63 7.98 -4.74 -2.72
C ILE A 63 8.28 -4.49 -1.24
N LEU A 64 8.40 -5.54 -0.41
CA LEU A 64 8.56 -5.38 1.04
C LEU A 64 9.72 -4.45 1.41
N LEU A 65 10.90 -4.69 0.83
CA LEU A 65 12.09 -3.91 1.14
C LEU A 65 11.98 -2.44 0.68
N PRO A 66 11.68 -2.13 -0.60
CA PRO A 66 11.55 -0.73 -1.02
C PRO A 66 10.40 -0.01 -0.29
N TRP A 67 9.29 -0.70 -0.02
CA TRP A 67 8.20 -0.15 0.79
C TRP A 67 8.66 0.15 2.22
N ALA A 68 9.38 -0.75 2.88
CA ALA A 68 9.84 -0.56 4.25
C ALA A 68 10.78 0.65 4.37
N LEU A 69 11.70 0.79 3.41
CA LEU A 69 12.59 1.96 3.33
C LEU A 69 11.80 3.26 3.17
N PHE A 70 10.83 3.28 2.25
CA PHE A 70 9.96 4.43 2.03
C PHE A 70 9.08 4.75 3.24
N MET A 71 8.55 3.72 3.93
CA MET A 71 7.76 3.86 5.15
C MET A 71 8.61 4.50 6.25
N VAL A 72 9.82 3.99 6.49
CA VAL A 72 10.73 4.57 7.49
C VAL A 72 11.04 6.02 7.15
N ALA A 73 11.39 6.33 5.89
CA ALA A 73 11.65 7.70 5.46
C ALA A 73 10.43 8.60 5.67
N SER A 74 9.25 8.19 5.21
CA SER A 74 8.02 8.99 5.35
C SER A 74 7.65 9.22 6.82
N GLU A 75 7.85 8.25 7.70
CA GLU A 75 7.60 8.41 9.13
C GLU A 75 8.62 9.29 9.83
N LEU A 76 9.90 9.19 9.46
CA LEU A 76 10.95 10.04 10.00
C LEU A 76 10.75 11.50 9.58
N PHE A 77 10.44 11.76 8.32
CA PHE A 77 10.29 13.12 7.79
C PHE A 77 8.86 13.69 7.89
N GLY A 78 7.89 12.90 8.36
CA GLY A 78 6.50 13.33 8.48
C GLY A 78 5.80 13.56 7.14
N LEU A 79 6.20 12.80 6.12
CA LEU A 79 5.75 12.95 4.74
C LEU A 79 4.38 12.28 4.55
N SER A 80 3.31 12.99 4.89
CA SER A 80 1.93 12.48 4.81
C SER A 80 1.20 12.84 3.52
N SER A 81 1.85 13.49 2.57
CA SER A 81 1.24 13.93 1.30
C SER A 81 0.85 12.75 0.41
N ILE A 82 -0.37 12.77 -0.12
CA ILE A 82 -0.88 11.77 -1.07
C ILE A 82 -0.09 11.78 -2.37
N LEU A 83 0.26 12.96 -2.89
CA LEU A 83 1.00 13.10 -4.15
C LEU A 83 2.38 12.44 -4.07
N LEU A 84 3.03 12.53 -2.90
CA LEU A 84 4.32 11.91 -2.66
C LEU A 84 4.22 10.38 -2.69
N HIS A 85 3.17 9.81 -2.08
CA HIS A 85 2.93 8.37 -2.11
C HIS A 85 2.60 7.88 -3.52
N LEU A 86 1.75 8.60 -4.26
CA LEU A 86 1.42 8.25 -5.64
C LEU A 86 2.65 8.34 -6.56
N ALA A 87 3.48 9.38 -6.40
CA ALA A 87 4.74 9.51 -7.13
C ALA A 87 5.69 8.35 -6.82
N ALA A 88 5.83 7.96 -5.55
CA ALA A 88 6.61 6.77 -5.17
C ALA A 88 6.07 5.49 -5.82
N GLY A 89 4.74 5.35 -5.94
CA GLY A 89 4.11 4.26 -6.65
C GLY A 89 4.45 4.23 -8.14
N LEU A 90 4.39 5.38 -8.82
CA LEU A 90 4.75 5.50 -10.24
C LEU A 90 6.23 5.19 -10.48
N ILE A 91 7.12 5.70 -9.62
CA ILE A 91 8.55 5.40 -9.68
C ILE A 91 8.77 3.89 -9.48
N GLY A 92 8.06 3.28 -8.53
CA GLY A 92 8.09 1.84 -8.29
C GLY A 92 7.62 1.03 -9.50
N ALA A 93 6.51 1.44 -10.15
CA ALA A 93 6.03 0.80 -11.38
C ALA A 93 7.07 0.87 -12.50
N GLY A 94 7.66 2.05 -12.71
CA GLY A 94 8.75 2.24 -13.68
C GLY A 94 9.96 1.37 -13.36
N ALA A 95 10.37 1.30 -12.09
CA ALA A 95 11.48 0.45 -11.65
C ALA A 95 11.19 -1.04 -11.90
N ILE A 96 9.97 -1.51 -11.64
CA ILE A 96 9.56 -2.89 -11.95
C ILE A 96 9.62 -3.15 -13.45
N LEU A 97 9.09 -2.25 -14.27
CA LEU A 97 9.13 -2.41 -15.73
C LEU A 97 10.57 -2.52 -16.25
N VAL A 98 11.47 -1.65 -15.78
CA VAL A 98 12.87 -1.65 -16.19
C VAL A 98 13.60 -2.90 -15.68
N THR A 99 13.44 -3.26 -14.41
CA THR A 99 14.22 -4.34 -13.78
C THR A 99 13.72 -5.74 -14.11
N ALA A 100 12.41 -5.91 -14.28
CA ALA A 100 11.82 -7.23 -14.56
C ALA A 100 11.75 -7.54 -16.06
N TYR A 101 11.61 -6.53 -16.93
CA TYR A 101 11.37 -6.73 -18.36
C TYR A 101 12.49 -6.18 -19.27
N GLY A 102 13.25 -5.16 -18.83
CA GLY A 102 14.33 -4.57 -19.62
C GLY A 102 13.84 -4.12 -21.00
N ASP A 103 14.54 -4.56 -22.05
CA ASP A 103 14.19 -4.26 -23.45
C ASP A 103 12.97 -5.03 -23.96
N ASN A 104 12.55 -6.11 -23.28
CA ASN A 104 11.43 -6.95 -23.67
C ASN A 104 10.17 -6.58 -22.88
N LEU A 105 9.72 -5.34 -23.05
CA LEU A 105 8.53 -4.85 -22.37
C LEU A 105 7.29 -5.70 -22.73
N PRO A 106 6.43 -5.98 -21.73
CA PRO A 106 5.20 -6.71 -21.99
C PRO A 106 4.24 -5.84 -22.81
N ASN A 107 3.15 -6.42 -23.30
CA ASN A 107 2.16 -5.65 -24.04
C ASN A 107 1.59 -4.48 -23.21
N ALA A 108 1.02 -3.47 -23.89
CA ALA A 108 0.54 -2.24 -23.26
C ALA A 108 -0.52 -2.50 -22.16
N SER A 109 -1.32 -3.56 -22.30
CA SER A 109 -2.34 -3.90 -21.30
C SER A 109 -1.71 -4.34 -19.97
N VAL A 110 -0.65 -5.15 -20.01
CA VAL A 110 0.09 -5.59 -18.81
C VAL A 110 0.85 -4.41 -18.19
N GLN A 111 1.48 -3.55 -19.01
CA GLN A 111 2.12 -2.34 -18.50
C GLN A 111 1.13 -1.44 -17.76
N THR A 112 -0.07 -1.25 -18.34
CA THR A 112 -1.15 -0.47 -17.71
C THR A 112 -1.60 -1.12 -16.41
N ALA A 113 -1.77 -2.43 -16.37
CA ALA A 113 -2.12 -3.16 -15.15
C ALA A 113 -1.08 -2.99 -14.03
N ILE A 114 0.22 -3.01 -14.37
CA ILE A 114 1.31 -2.73 -13.41
C ILE A 114 1.20 -1.32 -12.83
N VAL A 115 0.98 -0.31 -13.69
CA VAL A 115 0.82 1.09 -13.26
C VAL A 115 -0.41 1.26 -12.37
N VAL A 116 -1.56 0.71 -12.77
CA VAL A 116 -2.81 0.77 -11.99
C VAL A 116 -2.66 0.03 -10.65
N ALA A 117 -1.99 -1.12 -10.63
CA ALA A 117 -1.70 -1.86 -9.42
C ALA A 117 -0.81 -1.06 -8.45
N ALA A 118 0.24 -0.40 -8.95
CA ALA A 118 1.13 0.43 -8.13
C ALA A 118 0.42 1.68 -7.57
N LEU A 119 -0.42 2.33 -8.36
CA LEU A 119 -1.25 3.45 -7.90
C LEU A 119 -2.27 3.00 -6.85
N SER A 120 -2.92 1.86 -7.09
CA SER A 120 -3.90 1.29 -6.14
C SER A 120 -3.24 0.88 -4.83
N PHE A 121 -2.06 0.25 -4.89
CA PHE A 121 -1.24 -0.09 -3.73
C PHE A 121 -0.97 1.16 -2.88
N THR A 122 -0.40 2.18 -3.50
CA THR A 122 0.02 3.39 -2.79
C THR A 122 -1.15 4.20 -2.24
N LEU A 123 -2.26 4.27 -2.97
CA LEU A 123 -3.49 4.89 -2.51
C LEU A 123 -4.05 4.19 -1.26
N ILE A 124 -4.23 2.86 -1.31
CA ILE A 124 -4.77 2.10 -0.18
C ILE A 124 -3.84 2.18 1.03
N TYR A 125 -2.54 2.03 0.82
CA TYR A 125 -1.57 2.19 1.90
C TYR A 125 -1.64 3.58 2.53
N TRP A 126 -1.78 4.63 1.71
CA TRP A 126 -1.91 6.00 2.20
C TRP A 126 -3.20 6.21 3.03
N ILE A 127 -4.33 5.69 2.58
CA ILE A 127 -5.63 5.78 3.28
C ILE A 127 -5.53 5.12 4.67
N VAL A 128 -4.96 3.91 4.73
CA VAL A 128 -4.92 3.12 5.96
C VAL A 128 -3.84 3.64 6.93
N ALA A 129 -2.61 3.82 6.45
CA ALA A 129 -1.46 4.10 7.28
C ALA A 129 -0.79 5.46 6.97
N GLY A 130 -0.55 5.76 5.69
CA GLY A 130 0.31 6.86 5.25
C GLY A 130 -0.18 8.27 5.60
N ARG A 131 -1.50 8.51 5.71
CA ARG A 131 -2.06 9.80 6.17
C ARG A 131 -1.58 10.20 7.57
N SER A 132 -1.01 9.26 8.34
CA SER A 132 -0.53 9.44 9.72
C SER A 132 0.95 9.69 9.90
N ALA A 133 1.70 9.74 8.81
CA ALA A 133 3.14 9.83 8.89
C ALA A 133 3.60 11.00 9.77
N GLY A 134 4.48 10.72 10.73
CA GLY A 134 5.07 11.71 11.64
C GLY A 134 4.14 12.26 12.75
N ARG A 135 2.88 11.82 12.86
CA ARG A 135 1.94 12.34 13.88
C ARG A 135 2.43 12.15 15.33
N TRP A 136 3.23 11.13 15.59
CA TRP A 136 3.79 10.85 16.91
C TRP A 136 4.73 11.96 17.42
N ARG A 137 5.33 12.75 16.52
CA ARG A 137 6.20 13.89 16.88
C ARG A 137 5.42 15.06 17.49
N ARG A 138 4.12 15.19 17.20
CA ARG A 138 3.28 16.31 17.66
C ARG A 138 2.74 16.12 19.08
N GLY A 139 2.78 14.89 19.62
CA GLY A 139 2.21 14.55 20.93
C GLY A 139 3.06 14.95 22.14
N SER A 140 4.35 15.25 21.95
CA SER A 140 5.29 15.58 23.04
C SER A 140 5.33 17.06 23.42
N GLY A 141 4.56 17.94 22.75
CA GLY A 141 4.65 19.40 22.92
C GLY A 141 3.49 20.09 23.65
N ARG A 142 2.44 19.38 24.10
CA ARG A 142 1.40 19.98 24.95
C ARG A 142 1.77 19.86 26.42
N THR A 143 2.79 20.61 26.83
CA THR A 143 2.81 21.14 28.20
C THR A 143 1.72 22.20 28.28
N THR A 144 0.63 21.87 28.95
CA THR A 144 -0.43 22.81 29.32
C THR A 144 0.23 24.02 30.00
N PRO A 145 0.01 25.27 29.56
CA PRO A 145 0.41 26.43 30.35
C PRO A 145 -0.27 26.30 31.72
N ALA A 146 0.51 26.33 32.79
CA ALA A 146 -0.01 26.32 34.15
C ALA A 146 -1.03 27.46 34.26
N ALA A 147 -2.25 27.13 34.70
CA ALA A 147 -3.26 28.13 34.98
C ALA A 147 -2.70 29.11 36.01
N GLU A 148 -2.57 30.38 35.60
CA GLU A 148 -2.13 31.48 36.45
C GLU A 148 -3.13 31.63 37.62
N PRO A 149 -2.68 31.55 38.89
CA PRO A 149 -3.58 31.70 40.02
C PRO A 149 -4.08 33.14 40.06
N THR A 150 -5.36 33.33 39.83
CA THR A 150 -6.04 34.61 39.92
C THR A 150 -6.09 35.03 41.39
N ILE A 151 -5.18 35.91 41.80
CA ILE A 151 -5.24 36.56 43.11
C ILE A 151 -6.42 37.54 43.09
N LYS A 152 -7.49 37.20 43.81
CA LYS A 152 -8.56 38.16 44.15
C LYS A 152 -8.19 38.83 45.48
N GLY A 153 -8.14 40.16 45.45
CA GLY A 153 -7.97 41.02 46.63
C GLY A 153 -9.23 41.16 47.47
#